data_AF-A0A4Q0NZC0-F1
#
_entry.id   AF-A0A4Q0NZC0-F1
#
_cell.length_a   1.000
_cell.length_b   1.000
_cell.length_c   1.000
_cell.angle_alpha   90.00
_cell.angle_beta   90.00
_cell.angle_gamma   90.00
#
_symmetry.space_group_name_H-M   'P 1'
#
loop_
_entity.id
_entity.type
_entity.pdbx_description
1 polymer ?
#
loop_
_entity_poly.entity_id
_entity_poly.type
_entity_poly.pdbx_seq_one_letter_code
_entity_poly.pdbx_strand_id
1 'polypeptide(L)'
;MSQDTNQDIDLFDLFRGMRNLFKKCLIYAYHFGRFIVRNVLIIIGLIVLGVVVGYGLSKLIKPLQTAEILVAPNVESTAYLYGKVEQINQSLKNKGYKLTTDFSTENLKKISVEPVEDITSVLKNLEDFPQDIIPRISENYSDESTFYDKPLYAPAYDLHRIVVVASDSLMDLDAITAYLESNTFLQQKRTAALSAIKKEIEANTFSIRQIDSVLINVSVALKQRNTSLNFLTNNENSATSAILNSKAELLLENRILEQKIPELDAVFKVYSISAWVEKTSLRSVLVLIIPVLLVFLFVCYHLLIRFKKRFKNEL
;
A
#
# COMPACT_ATOMS: atom_id res chain seq x y z
N MET A 1 34.59 43.52 37.66
CA MET A 1 33.35 43.64 38.45
C MET A 1 32.19 43.53 37.49
N SER A 2 31.52 42.39 37.56
CA SER A 2 30.35 41.98 36.79
C SER A 2 29.13 42.78 37.24
N GLN A 3 28.44 43.41 36.31
CA GLN A 3 27.02 43.78 36.47
C GLN A 3 26.26 43.16 35.29
N ASP A 4 25.92 41.90 35.49
CA ASP A 4 24.84 41.23 34.78
C ASP A 4 23.57 42.06 35.02
N THR A 5 23.11 42.75 33.99
CA THR A 5 21.79 43.40 34.02
C THR A 5 20.77 42.32 33.73
N ASN A 6 20.45 41.51 34.75
CA ASN A 6 19.22 40.75 34.78
C ASN A 6 18.06 41.74 34.77
N GLN A 7 17.64 42.11 33.57
CA GLN A 7 16.28 42.57 33.33
C GLN A 7 15.38 41.37 33.61
N ASP A 8 14.96 41.22 34.87
CA ASP A 8 13.79 40.44 35.20
C ASP A 8 12.65 41.03 34.38
N ILE A 9 12.36 40.40 33.24
CA ILE A 9 11.16 40.67 32.47
C ILE A 9 10.02 40.24 33.38
N ASP A 10 9.50 41.22 34.12
CA ASP A 10 8.42 41.00 35.06
C ASP A 10 7.24 40.42 34.26
N LEU A 11 6.74 39.25 34.66
CA LEU A 11 5.61 38.57 34.02
C LEU A 11 4.40 39.51 33.89
N PHE A 12 4.33 40.49 34.79
CA PHE A 12 3.34 41.56 34.80
C PHE A 12 3.48 42.55 33.63
N ASP A 13 4.70 42.86 33.17
CA ASP A 13 4.94 43.71 32.02
C ASP A 13 4.66 42.98 30.68
N LEU A 14 4.95 41.67 30.61
CA LEU A 14 4.50 40.83 29.49
C LEU A 14 2.97 40.76 29.42
N PHE A 15 2.28 40.62 30.56
CA PHE A 15 0.82 40.60 30.63
C PHE A 15 0.21 41.95 30.21
N ARG A 16 0.86 43.06 30.56
CA ARG A 16 0.47 44.41 30.14
C ARG A 16 0.66 44.62 28.63
N GLY A 17 1.77 44.11 28.07
CA GLY A 17 2.02 44.07 26.62
C GLY A 17 0.96 43.26 25.87
N MET A 18 0.64 42.05 26.37
CA MET A 18 -0.38 41.17 25.79
C MET A 18 -1.78 41.80 25.83
N ARG A 19 -2.16 42.48 26.92
CA ARG A 19 -3.43 43.22 27.01
C ARG A 19 -3.52 44.35 25.98
N ASN A 20 -2.41 45.03 25.70
CA ASN A 20 -2.35 46.05 24.66
C ASN A 20 -2.40 45.46 23.25
N LEU A 21 -1.80 44.29 23.02
CA LEU A 21 -1.95 43.55 21.77
C LEU A 21 -3.40 43.09 21.56
N PHE A 22 -4.07 42.63 22.61
CA PHE A 22 -5.48 42.20 22.54
C PHE A 22 -6.43 43.36 22.23
N LYS A 23 -6.23 44.53 22.87
CA LYS A 23 -6.98 45.75 22.54
C LYS A 23 -6.77 46.18 21.09
N LYS A 24 -5.53 46.17 20.61
CA LYS A 24 -5.21 46.45 19.20
C LYS A 24 -5.87 45.43 18.27
N CYS A 25 -5.83 44.15 18.60
CA CYS A 25 -6.49 43.08 17.84
C CYS A 25 -8.00 43.30 17.72
N LEU A 26 -8.69 43.62 18.82
CA LEU A 26 -10.14 43.93 18.81
C LEU A 26 -10.48 45.14 17.93
N ILE A 27 -9.67 46.20 17.99
CA ILE A 27 -9.84 47.39 17.15
C ILE A 27 -9.63 47.03 15.68
N TYR A 28 -8.60 46.24 15.35
CA TYR A 28 -8.36 45.76 13.99
C TYR A 28 -9.49 44.85 13.50
N ALA A 29 -10.01 43.95 14.35
CA ALA A 29 -11.14 43.09 14.03
C ALA A 29 -12.42 43.90 13.73
N TYR A 30 -12.70 44.94 14.53
CA TYR A 30 -13.82 45.85 14.27
C TYR A 30 -13.66 46.61 12.93
N HIS A 31 -12.46 47.14 12.66
CA HIS A 31 -12.18 47.79 11.38
C HIS A 31 -12.21 46.82 10.19
N PHE A 32 -11.85 45.56 10.41
CA PHE A 32 -11.95 44.49 9.42
C PHE A 32 -13.41 44.14 9.14
N GLY A 33 -14.25 43.95 10.16
CA GLY A 33 -15.69 43.73 9.99
C GLY A 33 -16.36 44.86 9.23
N ARG A 34 -16.07 46.13 9.59
CA ARG A 34 -16.58 47.30 8.87
C ARG A 34 -16.06 47.36 7.43
N PHE A 35 -14.83 46.90 7.16
CA PHE A 35 -14.27 46.82 5.82
C PHE A 35 -15.01 45.80 4.96
N ILE A 36 -15.34 44.62 5.50
CA ILE A 36 -16.13 43.60 4.79
C ILE A 36 -17.52 44.13 4.44
N VAL A 37 -18.24 44.72 5.41
CA VAL A 37 -19.58 45.29 5.17
C VAL A 37 -19.55 46.39 4.12
N ARG A 38 -18.55 47.28 4.17
CA ARG A 38 -18.38 48.40 3.21
C ARG A 38 -18.12 47.92 1.78
N ASN A 39 -17.42 46.79 1.62
CA ASN A 39 -17.01 46.26 0.32
C ASN A 39 -17.78 44.99 -0.06
N VAL A 40 -18.92 44.71 0.58
CA VAL A 40 -19.66 43.45 0.41
C VAL A 40 -20.06 43.21 -1.05
N LEU A 41 -20.47 44.25 -1.78
CA LEU A 41 -20.82 44.15 -3.21
C LEU A 41 -19.61 43.77 -4.08
N ILE A 42 -18.43 44.32 -3.77
CA ILE A 42 -17.18 44.00 -4.49
C ILE A 42 -16.76 42.57 -4.18
N ILE A 43 -16.88 42.13 -2.92
CA ILE A 43 -16.55 40.77 -2.49
C ILE A 43 -17.47 39.75 -3.17
N ILE A 44 -18.78 40.03 -3.23
CA ILE A 44 -19.75 39.19 -3.95
C ILE A 44 -19.37 39.11 -5.44
N GLY A 45 -19.04 40.25 -6.07
CA GLY A 45 -18.59 40.28 -7.46
C GLY A 45 -17.32 39.46 -7.70
N LEU A 46 -16.35 39.51 -6.77
CA LEU A 46 -15.12 38.71 -6.83
C LEU A 46 -15.37 37.22 -6.67
N ILE A 47 -16.30 36.84 -5.79
CA ILE A 47 -16.68 35.43 -5.59
C ILE A 47 -17.32 34.91 -6.88
N VAL A 48 -18.28 35.64 -7.46
CA VAL A 48 -18.94 35.24 -8.72
C VAL A 48 -17.91 35.12 -9.84
N LEU A 49 -17.02 36.11 -10.00
CA LEU A 49 -15.94 36.05 -10.99
C LEU A 49 -15.01 34.86 -10.74
N GLY A 50 -14.65 34.61 -9.49
CA GLY A 50 -13.82 33.47 -9.08
C GLY A 50 -14.46 32.13 -9.38
N VAL A 51 -15.77 31.99 -9.21
CA VAL A 51 -16.51 30.77 -9.54
C VAL A 51 -16.55 30.57 -11.05
N VAL A 52 -16.80 31.62 -11.84
CA VAL A 52 -16.81 31.55 -13.31
C VAL A 52 -15.44 31.15 -13.85
N VAL A 53 -14.37 31.81 -13.37
CA VAL A 53 -12.99 31.48 -13.74
C VAL A 53 -12.61 30.08 -13.27
N GLY A 54 -12.96 29.73 -12.03
CA GLY A 54 -12.69 28.43 -11.46
C GLY A 54 -13.37 27.29 -12.22
N TYR A 55 -14.62 27.48 -12.63
CA TYR A 55 -15.34 26.53 -13.47
C TYR A 55 -14.70 26.39 -14.86
N GLY A 56 -14.30 27.51 -15.49
CA GLY A 56 -13.59 27.49 -16.77
C GLY A 56 -12.28 26.70 -16.72
N LEU A 57 -11.44 26.96 -15.71
CA LEU A 57 -10.19 26.22 -15.49
C LEU A 57 -10.44 24.75 -15.16
N SER A 58 -11.51 24.45 -14.39
CA SER A 58 -11.88 23.08 -14.03
C SER A 58 -12.19 22.21 -15.24
N LYS A 59 -12.65 22.81 -16.36
CA LYS A 59 -12.99 22.09 -17.59
C LYS A 59 -11.76 21.80 -18.47
N LEU A 60 -10.69 22.58 -18.30
CA LEU A 60 -9.42 22.40 -19.02
C LEU A 60 -8.54 21.31 -18.38
N ILE A 61 -8.73 21.04 -17.09
CA ILE A 61 -7.94 20.06 -16.35
C ILE A 61 -8.66 18.71 -16.40
N LYS A 62 -8.08 17.74 -17.12
CA LYS A 62 -8.54 16.35 -17.10
C LYS A 62 -8.40 15.78 -15.68
N PRO A 63 -9.42 15.08 -15.14
CA PRO A 63 -9.30 14.43 -13.84
C PRO A 63 -8.23 13.34 -13.91
N LEU A 64 -7.47 13.19 -12.83
CA LEU A 64 -6.58 12.04 -12.69
C LEU A 64 -7.42 10.79 -12.53
N GLN A 65 -7.02 9.72 -13.21
CA GLN A 65 -7.67 8.42 -13.12
C GLN A 65 -6.83 7.49 -12.27
N THR A 66 -7.49 6.66 -11.47
CA THR A 66 -6.86 5.67 -10.60
C THR A 66 -7.36 4.29 -10.97
N ALA A 67 -6.44 3.33 -11.08
CA ALA A 67 -6.75 1.92 -11.23
C ALA A 67 -5.93 1.11 -10.23
N GLU A 68 -6.46 -0.05 -9.87
CA GLU A 68 -5.88 -0.95 -8.88
C GLU A 68 -5.65 -2.33 -9.49
N ILE A 69 -4.49 -2.90 -9.23
CA ILE A 69 -4.13 -4.26 -9.65
C ILE A 69 -3.90 -5.06 -8.37
N LEU A 70 -4.68 -6.12 -8.19
CA LEU A 70 -4.53 -7.05 -7.07
C LEU A 70 -3.63 -8.21 -7.50
N VAL A 71 -2.51 -8.38 -6.82
CA VAL A 71 -1.48 -9.37 -7.14
C VAL A 71 -1.07 -10.20 -5.92
N ALA A 72 -0.75 -11.47 -6.13
CA ALA A 72 -0.07 -12.32 -5.17
C ALA A 72 1.37 -12.60 -5.65
N PRO A 73 2.40 -12.10 -4.96
CA PRO A 73 3.80 -12.42 -5.23
C PRO A 73 4.12 -13.85 -4.80
N ASN A 74 4.71 -14.62 -5.71
CA ASN A 74 5.23 -15.95 -5.45
C ASN A 74 6.75 -15.94 -5.34
N VAL A 75 7.36 -17.07 -4.98
CA VAL A 75 8.83 -17.27 -4.98
C VAL A 75 9.63 -16.20 -4.25
N GLU A 76 9.08 -15.66 -3.16
CA GLU A 76 9.68 -14.60 -2.33
C GLU A 76 9.98 -13.32 -3.12
N SER A 77 9.10 -12.98 -4.07
CA SER A 77 9.29 -11.84 -4.98
C SER A 77 8.75 -10.50 -4.43
N THR A 78 8.20 -10.46 -3.22
CA THR A 78 7.60 -9.25 -2.62
C THR A 78 8.59 -8.09 -2.56
N ALA A 79 9.82 -8.32 -2.09
CA ALA A 79 10.83 -7.26 -2.04
C ALA A 79 11.19 -6.71 -3.43
N TYR A 80 11.21 -7.59 -4.45
CA TYR A 80 11.44 -7.19 -5.83
C TYR A 80 10.29 -6.34 -6.37
N LEU A 81 9.04 -6.72 -6.10
CA LEU A 81 7.84 -5.97 -6.50
C LEU A 81 7.91 -4.53 -5.97
N TYR A 82 8.14 -4.37 -4.67
CA TYR A 82 8.23 -3.06 -4.02
C TYR A 82 9.39 -2.23 -4.57
N GLY A 83 10.57 -2.85 -4.73
CA GLY A 83 11.73 -2.18 -5.32
C GLY A 83 11.47 -1.71 -6.75
N LYS A 84 10.80 -2.52 -7.59
CA LYS A 84 10.47 -2.16 -8.97
C LYS A 84 9.43 -1.06 -9.07
N VAL A 85 8.36 -1.14 -8.27
CA VAL A 85 7.33 -0.09 -8.22
C VAL A 85 7.95 1.22 -7.76
N GLU A 86 8.83 1.20 -6.75
CA GLU A 86 9.51 2.40 -6.29
C GLU A 86 10.50 2.96 -7.32
N GLN A 87 11.22 2.13 -8.08
CA GLN A 87 12.05 2.57 -9.20
C GLN A 87 11.22 3.30 -10.28
N ILE A 88 10.04 2.80 -10.60
CA ILE A 88 9.10 3.47 -11.51
C ILE A 88 8.66 4.80 -10.91
N ASN A 89 8.24 4.81 -9.65
CA ASN A 89 7.79 6.03 -8.96
C ASN A 89 8.90 7.11 -8.89
N GLN A 90 10.16 6.70 -8.69
CA GLN A 90 11.32 7.60 -8.69
C GLN A 90 11.64 8.14 -10.07
N SER A 91 11.49 7.34 -11.14
CA SER A 91 11.69 7.80 -12.52
C SER A 91 10.70 8.88 -12.93
N LEU A 92 9.46 8.80 -12.45
CA LEU A 92 8.44 9.83 -12.66
C LEU A 92 8.77 11.16 -11.96
N LYS A 93 9.42 11.10 -10.80
CA LYS A 93 9.84 12.30 -10.03
C LYS A 93 11.08 12.95 -10.65
N ASN A 94 12.03 12.14 -11.10
CA ASN A 94 13.33 12.60 -11.59
C ASN A 94 13.37 12.64 -13.12
N LYS A 95 13.08 13.81 -13.71
CA LYS A 95 13.06 14.04 -15.18
C LYS A 95 14.33 13.64 -15.95
N GLY A 96 15.47 13.50 -15.25
CA GLY A 96 16.75 13.07 -15.84
C GLY A 96 17.00 11.56 -15.82
N TYR A 97 16.21 10.79 -15.07
CA TYR A 97 16.33 9.33 -14.98
C TYR A 97 15.29 8.69 -15.91
N LYS A 98 15.73 8.26 -17.11
CA LYS A 98 14.88 7.51 -18.03
C LYS A 98 14.93 6.04 -17.66
N LEU A 99 13.85 5.54 -17.07
CA LEU A 99 13.66 4.11 -16.91
C LEU A 99 13.33 3.52 -18.29
N THR A 100 14.06 2.49 -18.70
CA THR A 100 13.71 1.72 -19.89
C THR A 100 12.54 0.81 -19.53
N THR A 101 11.36 1.14 -20.05
CA THR A 101 10.13 0.36 -19.91
C THR A 101 9.52 0.15 -21.29
N ASP A 102 8.86 -0.98 -21.48
CA ASP A 102 8.16 -1.29 -22.74
C ASP A 102 6.80 -0.57 -22.85
N PHE A 103 6.37 0.10 -21.77
CA PHE A 103 5.17 0.92 -21.72
C PHE A 103 5.49 2.41 -21.62
N SER A 104 4.56 3.25 -22.10
CA SER A 104 4.69 4.71 -22.02
C SER A 104 4.45 5.21 -20.60
N THR A 105 5.42 5.95 -20.06
CA THR A 105 5.34 6.60 -18.74
C THR A 105 4.81 8.03 -18.81
N GLU A 106 4.54 8.57 -19.99
CA GLU A 106 4.16 9.99 -20.19
C GLU A 106 2.88 10.38 -19.43
N ASN A 107 1.91 9.46 -19.43
CA ASN A 107 0.62 9.65 -18.78
C ASN A 107 0.60 9.17 -17.33
N LEU A 108 1.62 8.44 -16.89
CA LEU A 108 1.73 7.93 -15.52
C LEU A 108 2.15 9.08 -14.58
N LYS A 109 1.40 9.27 -13.49
CA LYS A 109 1.66 10.33 -12.50
C LYS A 109 2.19 9.78 -11.19
N LYS A 110 1.67 8.64 -10.75
CA LYS A 110 2.13 7.97 -9.55
C LYS A 110 1.85 6.48 -9.69
N ILE A 111 2.74 5.67 -9.13
CA ILE A 111 2.49 4.26 -8.86
C ILE A 111 2.93 3.97 -7.42
N SER A 112 2.17 3.15 -6.72
CA SER A 112 2.52 2.66 -5.38
C SER A 112 2.03 1.24 -5.19
N VAL A 113 2.61 0.54 -4.22
CA VAL A 113 2.20 -0.81 -3.85
C VAL A 113 2.02 -0.86 -2.34
N GLU A 114 0.95 -1.52 -1.92
CA GLU A 114 0.53 -1.64 -0.52
C GLU A 114 0.10 -3.09 -0.25
N PRO A 115 0.31 -3.63 0.95
CA PRO A 115 -0.28 -4.91 1.34
C PRO A 115 -1.79 -4.79 1.45
N VAL A 116 -2.52 -5.88 1.16
CA VAL A 116 -3.93 -6.01 1.51
C VAL A 116 -4.00 -6.60 2.91
N GLU A 117 -4.59 -5.85 3.83
CA GLU A 117 -4.63 -6.21 5.25
C GLU A 117 -5.51 -7.45 5.47
N ASP A 118 -4.87 -8.59 5.68
CA ASP A 118 -5.53 -9.84 6.05
C ASP A 118 -4.72 -10.55 7.13
N ILE A 119 -5.25 -10.54 8.35
CA ILE A 119 -4.60 -11.14 9.51
C ILE A 119 -4.42 -12.65 9.35
N THR A 120 -5.29 -13.34 8.59
CA THR A 120 -5.20 -14.79 8.39
C THR A 120 -3.98 -15.17 7.56
N SER A 121 -3.67 -14.37 6.53
CA SER A 121 -2.45 -14.54 5.72
C SER A 121 -1.18 -14.34 6.54
N VAL A 122 -1.16 -13.29 7.38
CA VAL A 122 -0.03 -13.03 8.28
C VAL A 122 0.16 -14.21 9.23
N LEU A 123 -0.91 -14.68 9.87
CA LEU A 123 -0.86 -15.80 10.82
C LEU A 123 -0.37 -17.11 10.18
N LYS A 124 -0.80 -17.39 8.95
CA LYS A 124 -0.35 -18.56 8.17
C LYS A 124 1.15 -18.52 7.87
N ASN A 125 1.66 -17.34 7.51
CA ASN A 125 3.06 -17.17 7.12
C ASN A 125 3.98 -16.91 8.33
N LEU A 126 3.45 -16.86 9.55
CA LEU A 126 4.23 -16.58 10.77
C LEU A 126 5.39 -17.54 11.02
N GLU A 127 5.30 -18.78 10.54
CA GLU A 127 6.38 -19.78 10.68
C GLU A 127 7.67 -19.35 9.98
N ASP A 128 7.55 -18.55 8.91
CA ASP A 128 8.69 -17.98 8.18
C ASP A 128 9.22 -16.68 8.82
N PHE A 129 8.56 -16.17 9.86
CA PHE A 129 8.93 -14.95 10.57
C PHE A 129 9.54 -15.23 11.96
N PRO A 130 10.51 -14.43 12.41
CA PRO A 130 11.06 -14.59 13.76
C PRO A 130 9.97 -14.33 14.83
N GLN A 131 9.99 -15.14 15.90
CA GLN A 131 8.92 -15.22 16.93
C GLN A 131 8.66 -13.91 17.70
N ASP A 132 9.57 -12.94 17.61
CA ASP A 132 9.48 -11.61 18.19
C ASP A 132 8.56 -10.65 17.41
N ILE A 133 8.05 -11.06 16.24
CA ILE A 133 7.14 -10.25 15.42
C ILE A 133 5.69 -10.26 15.95
N ILE A 134 5.21 -11.38 16.52
CA ILE A 134 3.82 -11.51 17.00
C ILE A 134 3.48 -10.49 18.11
N PRO A 135 4.31 -10.30 19.16
CA PRO A 135 4.07 -9.27 20.16
C PRO A 135 4.08 -7.86 19.56
N ARG A 136 4.93 -7.60 18.57
CA ARG A 136 5.08 -6.28 17.93
C ARG A 136 3.91 -5.93 17.00
N ILE A 137 3.26 -6.93 16.39
CA ILE A 137 1.98 -6.77 15.68
C ILE A 137 0.88 -6.39 16.67
N SER A 138 0.77 -7.15 17.78
CA SER A 138 -0.26 -6.94 18.80
C SER A 138 -0.14 -5.60 19.53
N GLU A 139 1.08 -5.14 19.82
CA GLU A 139 1.31 -3.89 20.55
C GLU A 139 1.04 -2.63 19.72
N ASN A 140 1.12 -2.72 18.38
CA ASN A 140 0.91 -1.60 17.48
C ASN A 140 -0.45 -1.61 16.78
N TYR A 141 -1.33 -2.56 17.10
CA TYR A 141 -2.68 -2.64 16.53
C TYR A 141 -3.56 -1.50 17.09
N SER A 142 -3.41 -0.32 16.50
CA SER A 142 -4.31 0.82 16.67
C SER A 142 -4.75 1.28 15.28
N ASP A 143 -6.00 1.71 15.14
CA ASP A 143 -6.66 2.13 13.89
C ASP A 143 -5.92 3.26 13.13
N GLU A 144 -4.88 3.85 13.73
CA GLU A 144 -4.04 4.91 13.14
C GLU A 144 -2.53 4.55 13.12
N SER A 145 -2.18 3.26 13.15
CA SER A 145 -0.78 2.84 13.21
C SER A 145 -0.09 2.83 11.84
N THR A 146 1.07 3.48 11.77
CA THR A 146 2.07 3.42 10.67
C THR A 146 2.72 2.03 10.53
N PHE A 147 2.06 1.00 11.04
CA PHE A 147 2.50 -0.40 11.07
C PHE A 147 2.78 -0.94 9.66
N TYR A 148 2.01 -0.47 8.68
CA TYR A 148 2.07 -0.85 7.27
C TYR A 148 2.99 0.03 6.42
N ASP A 149 3.47 1.17 6.95
CA ASP A 149 4.35 2.08 6.21
C ASP A 149 5.77 1.52 6.04
N LYS A 150 6.07 0.35 6.63
CA LYS A 150 7.38 -0.29 6.53
C LYS A 150 7.32 -1.49 5.58
N PRO A 151 8.10 -1.48 4.47
CA PRO A 151 8.23 -2.65 3.57
C PRO A 151 8.80 -3.90 4.26
N LEU A 152 9.21 -3.81 5.54
CA LEU A 152 9.77 -4.90 6.33
C LEU A 152 8.76 -6.05 6.52
N TYR A 153 7.47 -5.76 6.63
CA TYR A 153 6.42 -6.74 6.90
C TYR A 153 5.54 -7.05 5.69
N ALA A 154 5.79 -6.39 4.56
CA ALA A 154 5.08 -6.66 3.33
C ALA A 154 5.10 -8.15 2.92
N PRO A 155 6.21 -8.91 3.08
CA PRO A 155 6.23 -10.33 2.72
C PRO A 155 5.27 -11.21 3.52
N ALA A 156 4.70 -10.74 4.64
CA ALA A 156 3.78 -11.53 5.46
C ALA A 156 2.38 -11.62 4.86
N TYR A 157 2.03 -10.71 3.95
CA TYR A 157 0.73 -10.64 3.32
C TYR A 157 0.74 -11.42 2.01
N ASP A 158 -0.28 -12.25 1.80
CA ASP A 158 -0.42 -13.03 0.57
C ASP A 158 -0.78 -12.13 -0.63
N LEU A 159 -1.53 -11.06 -0.36
CA LEU A 159 -2.09 -10.16 -1.38
C LEU A 159 -1.53 -8.76 -1.27
N HIS A 160 -1.27 -8.17 -2.44
CA HIS A 160 -0.78 -6.81 -2.59
C HIS A 160 -1.58 -6.06 -3.63
N ARG A 161 -1.82 -4.78 -3.36
CA ARG A 161 -2.52 -3.86 -4.25
C ARG A 161 -1.53 -2.88 -4.84
N ILE A 162 -1.41 -2.89 -6.17
CA ILE A 162 -0.67 -1.88 -6.93
C ILE A 162 -1.66 -0.79 -7.33
N VAL A 163 -1.43 0.43 -6.88
CA VAL A 163 -2.26 1.60 -7.19
C VAL A 163 -1.57 2.42 -8.27
N VAL A 164 -2.23 2.56 -9.41
CA VAL A 164 -1.74 3.29 -10.59
C VAL A 164 -2.57 4.56 -10.75
N VAL A 165 -1.90 5.72 -10.82
CA VAL A 165 -2.54 7.01 -11.06
C VAL A 165 -2.03 7.60 -12.37
N ALA A 166 -2.93 7.82 -13.32
CA ALA A 166 -2.62 8.31 -14.66
C ALA A 166 -3.46 9.57 -15.02
N SER A 167 -3.00 10.31 -16.02
CA SER A 167 -3.74 11.44 -16.60
C SER A 167 -4.80 11.03 -17.62
N ASP A 168 -4.79 9.77 -18.06
CA ASP A 168 -5.77 9.20 -19.00
C ASP A 168 -5.93 7.69 -18.76
N SER A 169 -7.10 7.15 -19.08
CA SER A 169 -7.48 5.73 -19.02
C SER A 169 -6.82 4.87 -20.09
N LEU A 170 -6.18 5.49 -21.10
CA LEU A 170 -5.58 4.78 -22.23
C LEU A 170 -4.28 4.04 -21.89
N MET A 171 -3.85 4.08 -20.62
CA MET A 171 -2.67 3.35 -20.17
C MET A 171 -3.00 1.86 -20.05
N ASP A 172 -2.15 1.04 -20.68
CA ASP A 172 -2.24 -0.40 -20.61
C ASP A 172 -1.67 -0.91 -19.28
N LEU A 173 -2.56 -1.45 -18.43
CA LEU A 173 -2.20 -2.02 -17.13
C LEU A 173 -1.52 -3.38 -17.28
N ASP A 174 -1.80 -4.11 -18.36
CA ASP A 174 -1.16 -5.40 -18.64
C ASP A 174 0.31 -5.23 -19.03
N ALA A 175 0.66 -4.10 -19.66
CA ALA A 175 2.04 -3.77 -19.95
C ALA A 175 2.86 -3.50 -18.66
N ILE A 176 2.22 -2.98 -17.61
CA ILE A 176 2.86 -2.78 -16.29
C ILE A 176 3.11 -4.14 -15.63
N THR A 177 2.12 -5.04 -15.63
CA THR A 177 2.27 -6.38 -15.04
C THR A 177 3.32 -7.20 -15.82
N ALA A 178 3.33 -7.13 -17.15
CA ALA A 178 4.34 -7.75 -17.99
C ALA A 178 5.76 -7.24 -17.69
N TYR A 179 5.92 -5.93 -17.45
CA TYR A 179 7.21 -5.36 -17.04
C TYR A 179 7.66 -5.91 -15.68
N LEU A 180 6.76 -6.07 -14.72
CA LEU A 180 7.07 -6.67 -13.42
C LEU A 180 7.47 -8.15 -13.56
N GLU A 181 6.81 -8.90 -14.44
CA GLU A 181 7.11 -10.31 -14.75
C GLU A 181 8.43 -10.53 -15.51
N SER A 182 9.02 -9.50 -16.10
CA SER A 182 10.16 -9.63 -17.03
C SER A 182 11.46 -10.18 -16.42
N ASN A 183 11.52 -10.37 -15.10
CA ASN A 183 12.73 -10.83 -14.42
C ASN A 183 13.05 -12.30 -14.69
N THR A 184 14.06 -12.56 -15.51
CA THR A 184 14.53 -13.91 -15.87
C THR A 184 14.87 -14.78 -14.65
N PHE A 185 15.51 -14.22 -13.62
CA PHE A 185 15.88 -14.98 -12.42
C PHE A 185 14.64 -15.44 -11.64
N LEU A 186 13.65 -14.57 -11.46
CA LEU A 186 12.40 -14.94 -10.79
C LEU A 186 11.59 -15.95 -11.59
N GLN A 187 11.56 -15.82 -12.93
CA GLN A 187 10.93 -16.80 -13.81
C GLN A 187 11.58 -18.19 -13.71
N GLN A 188 12.91 -18.24 -13.63
CA GLN A 188 13.64 -19.48 -13.38
C GLN A 188 13.33 -20.06 -12.00
N LYS A 189 13.31 -19.23 -10.95
CA LYS A 189 12.95 -19.65 -9.58
C LYS A 189 11.53 -20.24 -9.53
N ARG A 190 10.54 -19.59 -10.17
CA ARG A 190 9.17 -20.08 -10.32
C ARG A 190 9.12 -21.44 -11.02
N THR A 191 9.81 -21.56 -12.15
CA THR A 191 9.82 -22.81 -12.94
C THR A 191 10.49 -23.95 -12.17
N ALA A 192 11.57 -23.67 -11.44
CA ALA A 192 12.24 -24.64 -10.58
C ALA A 192 11.34 -25.08 -9.42
N ALA A 193 10.65 -24.15 -8.76
CA ALA A 193 9.70 -24.45 -7.69
C ALA A 193 8.55 -25.33 -8.18
N LEU A 194 7.95 -25.00 -9.33
CA LEU A 194 6.89 -25.79 -9.94
C LEU A 194 7.39 -27.20 -10.34
N SER A 195 8.61 -27.31 -10.86
CA SER A 195 9.20 -28.61 -11.18
C SER A 195 9.48 -29.43 -9.92
N ALA A 196 9.91 -28.81 -8.83
CA ALA A 196 10.16 -29.48 -7.55
C ALA A 196 8.85 -30.06 -6.99
N ILE A 197 7.79 -29.25 -6.93
CA ILE A 197 6.45 -29.69 -6.48
C ILE A 197 5.95 -30.88 -7.29
N LYS A 198 6.09 -30.84 -8.63
CA LYS A 198 5.66 -31.96 -9.48
C LYS A 198 6.44 -33.25 -9.21
N LYS A 199 7.76 -33.15 -9.02
CA LYS A 199 8.61 -34.30 -8.69
C LYS A 199 8.28 -34.87 -7.32
N GLU A 200 7.95 -34.02 -6.37
CA GLU A 200 7.53 -34.42 -5.02
C GLU A 200 6.21 -35.18 -5.05
N ILE A 201 5.21 -34.67 -5.77
CA ILE A 201 3.93 -35.39 -6.00
C ILE A 201 4.18 -36.75 -6.67
N GLU A 202 5.06 -36.81 -7.66
CA GLU A 202 5.40 -38.07 -8.34
C GLU A 202 6.06 -39.08 -7.39
N ALA A 203 7.03 -38.62 -6.58
CA ALA A 203 7.71 -39.43 -5.58
C ALA A 203 6.74 -39.95 -4.51
N ASN A 204 5.87 -39.07 -3.98
CA ASN A 204 4.85 -39.43 -3.01
C ASN A 204 3.85 -40.45 -3.60
N THR A 205 3.43 -40.24 -4.85
CA THR A 205 2.54 -41.18 -5.56
C THR A 205 3.22 -42.54 -5.78
N PHE A 206 4.54 -42.57 -6.01
CA PHE A 206 5.30 -43.80 -6.07
C PHE A 206 5.36 -44.51 -4.71
N SER A 207 5.66 -43.77 -3.63
CA SER A 207 5.66 -44.31 -2.25
C SER A 207 4.31 -44.87 -1.84
N ILE A 208 3.21 -44.17 -2.15
CA ILE A 208 1.84 -44.65 -1.91
C ILE A 208 1.58 -45.99 -2.63
N ARG A 209 2.01 -46.13 -3.89
CA ARG A 209 1.88 -47.39 -4.65
C ARG A 209 2.70 -48.54 -4.02
N GLN A 210 3.88 -48.25 -3.48
CA GLN A 210 4.67 -49.24 -2.75
C GLN A 210 3.97 -49.68 -1.46
N ILE A 211 3.42 -48.74 -0.69
CA ILE A 211 2.63 -49.03 0.51
C ILE A 211 1.44 -49.91 0.16
N ASP A 212 0.69 -49.58 -0.89
CA ASP A 212 -0.45 -50.38 -1.35
C ASP A 212 -0.04 -51.82 -1.71
N SER A 213 1.10 -51.97 -2.37
CA SER A 213 1.63 -53.28 -2.73
C SER A 213 1.99 -54.11 -1.49
N VAL A 214 2.61 -53.50 -0.47
CA VAL A 214 2.93 -54.16 0.80
C VAL A 214 1.66 -54.60 1.52
N LEU A 215 0.66 -53.71 1.63
CA LEU A 215 -0.62 -53.99 2.30
C LEU A 215 -1.37 -55.15 1.62
N ILE A 216 -1.39 -55.18 0.29
CA ILE A 216 -1.98 -56.29 -0.49
C ILE A 216 -1.24 -57.60 -0.21
N ASN A 217 0.10 -57.58 -0.28
CA ASN A 217 0.92 -58.78 -0.07
C ASN A 217 0.77 -59.34 1.35
N VAL A 218 0.71 -58.48 2.38
CA VAL A 218 0.42 -58.89 3.76
C VAL A 218 -0.97 -59.53 3.86
N SER A 219 -1.99 -58.91 3.27
CA SER A 219 -3.36 -59.45 3.27
C SER A 219 -3.45 -60.82 2.60
N VAL A 220 -2.76 -61.02 1.47
CA VAL A 220 -2.68 -62.31 0.77
C VAL A 220 -1.95 -63.36 1.60
N ALA A 221 -0.83 -63.01 2.20
CA ALA A 221 -0.02 -63.92 3.01
C ALA A 221 -0.76 -64.40 4.28
N LEU A 222 -1.54 -63.52 4.92
CA LEU A 222 -2.41 -63.87 6.05
C LEU A 222 -3.51 -64.86 5.65
N LYS A 223 -4.12 -64.70 4.46
CA LYS A 223 -5.15 -65.63 3.96
C LYS A 223 -4.61 -67.03 3.65
N GLN A 224 -3.32 -67.15 3.30
CA GLN A 224 -2.69 -68.41 2.90
C GLN A 224 -2.13 -69.25 4.06
N ARG A 225 -2.29 -68.82 5.32
CA ARG A 225 -1.81 -69.53 6.55
C ARG A 225 -0.32 -69.94 6.49
N ASN A 226 0.55 -69.08 5.97
CA ASN A 226 2.00 -69.33 6.00
C ASN A 226 2.53 -69.16 7.45
N THR A 227 3.00 -70.26 8.05
CA THR A 227 3.45 -70.39 9.46
C THR A 227 4.64 -69.49 9.84
N SER A 228 5.36 -68.91 8.87
CA SER A 228 6.52 -68.03 9.11
C SER A 228 6.16 -66.58 9.49
N LEU A 229 4.87 -66.20 9.51
CA LEU A 229 4.42 -64.82 9.77
C LEU A 229 3.98 -64.56 11.23
N ASN A 230 4.09 -65.55 12.12
CA ASN A 230 3.79 -65.38 13.56
C ASN A 230 4.57 -64.23 14.24
N PHE A 231 5.67 -63.75 13.65
CA PHE A 231 6.45 -62.62 14.17
C PHE A 231 5.77 -61.26 13.96
N LEU A 232 4.90 -61.12 12.96
CA LEU A 232 4.14 -59.88 12.72
C LEU A 232 2.94 -59.79 13.67
N THR A 233 2.40 -60.94 14.11
CA THR A 233 1.15 -61.03 14.88
C THR A 233 1.19 -60.49 16.31
N ASN A 234 2.39 -60.36 16.90
CA ASN A 234 2.54 -59.91 18.28
C ASN A 234 2.79 -58.40 18.43
N ASN A 235 2.91 -57.64 17.32
CA ASN A 235 3.20 -56.19 17.33
C ASN A 235 2.25 -55.38 16.42
N GLU A 236 1.12 -55.99 16.01
CA GLU A 236 0.30 -55.64 14.83
C GLU A 236 -0.34 -54.25 14.82
N ASN A 237 -0.75 -53.73 15.97
CA ASN A 237 -1.51 -52.49 15.99
C ASN A 237 -0.63 -51.25 15.75
N SER A 238 0.67 -51.34 16.01
CA SER A 238 1.59 -50.20 15.86
C SER A 238 2.09 -50.06 14.41
N ALA A 239 2.65 -51.13 13.84
CA ALA A 239 3.29 -51.08 12.53
C ALA A 239 2.30 -50.89 11.37
N THR A 240 1.16 -51.59 11.39
CA THR A 240 0.13 -51.42 10.35
C THR A 240 -0.52 -50.05 10.42
N SER A 241 -0.79 -49.54 11.63
CA SER A 241 -1.31 -48.18 11.81
C SER A 241 -0.31 -47.12 11.35
N ALA A 242 1.00 -47.31 11.61
CA ALA A 242 2.03 -46.40 11.12
C ALA A 242 2.09 -46.34 9.59
N ILE A 243 1.97 -47.48 8.90
CA ILE A 243 1.96 -47.54 7.43
C ILE A 243 0.70 -46.86 6.87
N LEU A 244 -0.47 -47.09 7.48
CA LEU A 244 -1.72 -46.44 7.07
C LEU A 244 -1.70 -44.93 7.31
N ASN A 245 -1.17 -44.49 8.45
CA ASN A 245 -1.00 -43.08 8.77
C ASN A 245 -0.04 -42.41 7.77
N SER A 246 1.11 -43.02 7.48
CA SER A 246 2.05 -42.52 6.48
C SER A 246 1.40 -42.38 5.10
N LYS A 247 0.56 -43.33 4.68
CA LYS A 247 -0.22 -43.20 3.44
C LYS A 247 -1.18 -42.01 3.49
N ALA A 248 -1.90 -41.83 4.60
CA ALA A 248 -2.84 -40.72 4.77
C ALA A 248 -2.12 -39.36 4.73
N GLU A 249 -0.95 -39.26 5.37
CA GLU A 249 -0.09 -38.08 5.34
C GLU A 249 0.38 -37.75 3.92
N LEU A 250 0.93 -38.73 3.18
CA LEU A 250 1.36 -38.53 1.79
C LEU A 250 0.21 -38.10 0.87
N LEU A 251 -1.00 -38.63 1.07
CA LEU A 251 -2.19 -38.23 0.32
C LEU A 251 -2.62 -36.79 0.64
N LEU A 252 -2.54 -36.40 1.90
CA LEU A 252 -2.84 -35.03 2.34
C LEU A 252 -1.79 -34.05 1.80
N GLU A 253 -0.52 -34.40 1.88
CA GLU A 253 0.59 -33.63 1.33
C GLU A 253 0.43 -33.41 -0.17
N ASN A 254 0.15 -34.47 -0.95
CA ASN A 254 -0.11 -34.34 -2.39
C ASN A 254 -1.27 -33.38 -2.68
N ARG A 255 -2.37 -33.44 -1.91
CA ARG A 255 -3.50 -32.53 -2.08
C ARG A 255 -3.08 -31.07 -1.85
N ILE A 256 -2.25 -30.80 -0.82
CA ILE A 256 -1.74 -29.46 -0.54
C ILE A 256 -0.81 -28.99 -1.66
N LEU A 257 0.10 -29.85 -2.12
CA LEU A 257 1.03 -29.56 -3.21
C LEU A 257 0.29 -29.27 -4.52
N GLU A 258 -0.75 -30.05 -4.84
CA GLU A 258 -1.61 -29.83 -6.01
C GLU A 258 -2.32 -28.48 -5.98
N GLN A 259 -2.77 -28.03 -4.80
CA GLN A 259 -3.39 -26.71 -4.62
C GLN A 259 -2.42 -25.55 -4.86
N LYS A 260 -1.12 -25.74 -4.60
CA LYS A 260 -0.07 -24.71 -4.83
C LYS A 260 0.31 -24.55 -6.31
N ILE A 261 0.13 -25.57 -7.15
CA ILE A 261 0.47 -25.50 -8.59
C ILE A 261 -0.16 -24.30 -9.31
N PRO A 262 -1.48 -24.05 -9.25
CA PRO A 262 -2.10 -22.91 -9.94
C PRO A 262 -1.68 -21.54 -9.39
N GLU A 263 -1.06 -21.47 -8.22
CA GLU A 263 -0.50 -20.23 -7.68
C GLU A 263 0.78 -19.85 -8.43
N LEU A 264 1.59 -20.85 -8.80
CA LEU A 264 2.88 -20.70 -9.49
C LEU A 264 2.80 -20.54 -11.01
N ASP A 265 1.65 -20.16 -11.56
CA ASP A 265 1.50 -19.86 -12.99
C ASP A 265 2.25 -18.57 -13.38
N ALA A 266 2.36 -17.60 -12.46
CA ALA A 266 3.10 -16.34 -12.64
C ALA A 266 3.97 -16.02 -11.42
N VAL A 267 4.96 -15.14 -11.58
CA VAL A 267 5.73 -14.63 -10.44
C VAL A 267 4.84 -13.73 -9.56
N PHE A 268 3.98 -12.94 -10.18
CA PHE A 268 2.98 -12.06 -9.62
C PHE A 268 1.62 -12.45 -10.20
N LYS A 269 0.91 -13.34 -9.50
CA LYS A 269 -0.40 -13.79 -9.95
C LYS A 269 -1.43 -12.67 -9.83
N VAL A 270 -1.97 -12.22 -10.95
CA VAL A 270 -3.00 -11.17 -10.99
C VAL A 270 -4.37 -11.77 -10.72
N TYR A 271 -5.05 -11.31 -9.67
CA TYR A 271 -6.41 -11.74 -9.32
C TYR A 271 -7.49 -10.84 -9.92
N SER A 272 -7.22 -9.53 -9.96
CA SER A 272 -8.16 -8.56 -10.52
C SER A 272 -7.46 -7.29 -10.95
N ILE A 273 -7.99 -6.67 -12.00
CA ILE A 273 -7.64 -5.32 -12.43
C ILE A 273 -8.94 -4.50 -12.35
N SER A 274 -8.92 -3.40 -11.60
CA SER A 274 -10.09 -2.52 -11.48
C SER A 274 -10.29 -1.71 -12.76
N ALA A 275 -11.53 -1.30 -13.02
CA ALA A 275 -11.78 -0.22 -13.97
C ALA A 275 -11.15 1.08 -13.47
N TRP A 276 -10.83 1.99 -14.41
CA TRP A 276 -10.34 3.32 -14.08
C TRP A 276 -11.43 4.15 -13.39
N VAL A 277 -11.10 4.75 -12.26
CA VAL A 277 -11.99 5.62 -11.48
C VAL A 277 -11.41 7.02 -11.42
N GLU A 278 -12.24 8.04 -11.66
CA GLU A 278 -11.83 9.44 -11.53
C GLU A 278 -11.51 9.79 -10.07
N LYS A 279 -10.29 10.27 -9.82
CA LYS A 279 -9.92 10.83 -8.53
C LYS A 279 -10.52 12.23 -8.41
N THR A 280 -11.47 12.38 -7.49
CA THR A 280 -12.32 13.57 -7.24
C THR A 280 -11.59 14.87 -6.85
N SER A 281 -10.25 14.88 -6.79
CA SER A 281 -9.51 15.77 -5.90
C SER A 281 -9.25 17.18 -6.43
N LEU A 282 -8.84 17.38 -7.69
CA LEU A 282 -8.33 18.69 -8.11
C LEU A 282 -9.40 19.60 -8.72
N ARG A 283 -10.32 19.01 -9.49
CA ARG A 283 -11.35 19.77 -10.22
C ARG A 283 -12.35 20.45 -9.29
N SER A 284 -12.83 19.72 -8.28
CA SER A 284 -13.78 20.23 -7.29
C SER A 284 -13.15 21.32 -6.41
N VAL A 285 -11.89 21.12 -6.00
CA VAL A 285 -11.16 22.07 -5.14
C VAL A 285 -10.86 23.39 -5.86
N LEU A 286 -10.61 23.39 -7.18
CA LEU A 286 -10.33 24.62 -7.92
C LEU A 286 -11.50 25.60 -7.95
N VAL A 287 -12.73 25.09 -8.07
CA VAL A 287 -13.96 25.91 -8.05
C VAL A 287 -14.13 26.58 -6.68
N LEU A 288 -13.63 25.97 -5.60
CA LEU A 288 -13.66 26.53 -4.26
C LEU A 288 -12.47 27.47 -3.98
N ILE A 289 -11.25 27.09 -4.39
CA ILE A 289 -10.02 27.78 -3.97
C ILE A 289 -9.79 29.09 -4.71
N ILE A 290 -10.20 29.19 -5.98
CA ILE A 290 -10.01 30.39 -6.80
C ILE A 290 -10.82 31.59 -6.26
N PRO A 291 -12.12 31.45 -5.92
CA PRO A 291 -12.87 32.51 -5.24
C PRO A 291 -12.21 32.96 -3.93
N VAL A 292 -11.77 32.01 -3.10
CA VAL A 292 -11.15 32.30 -1.80
C VAL A 292 -9.83 33.06 -2.00
N LEU A 293 -9.00 32.64 -2.96
CA LEU A 293 -7.74 33.29 -3.30
C LEU A 293 -7.95 34.73 -3.78
N LEU A 294 -8.95 34.98 -4.64
CA LEU A 294 -9.27 36.32 -5.12
C LEU A 294 -9.69 37.26 -3.98
N VAL A 295 -10.58 36.80 -3.10
CA VAL A 295 -11.01 37.57 -1.93
C VAL A 295 -9.83 37.83 -1.00
N PHE A 296 -8.98 36.82 -0.77
CA PHE A 296 -7.78 36.97 0.03
C PHE A 296 -6.81 38.01 -0.55
N LEU A 297 -6.55 37.97 -1.86
CA LEU A 297 -5.68 38.93 -2.54
C LEU A 297 -6.26 40.35 -2.46
N PHE A 298 -7.57 40.51 -2.61
CA PHE A 298 -8.25 41.81 -2.45
C PHE A 298 -8.10 42.37 -1.04
N VAL A 299 -8.28 41.54 -0.01
CA VAL A 299 -8.07 41.92 1.40
C VAL A 299 -6.62 42.35 1.62
N CYS A 300 -5.65 41.53 1.18
CA CYS A 300 -4.22 41.82 1.30
C CYS A 300 -3.82 43.13 0.61
N TYR A 301 -4.29 43.35 -0.62
CA TYR A 301 -4.07 44.59 -1.36
C TYR A 301 -4.56 45.82 -0.59
N HIS A 302 -5.77 45.74 -0.01
CA HIS A 302 -6.34 46.86 0.72
C HIS A 302 -5.67 47.09 2.09
N LEU A 303 -5.16 46.04 2.73
CA LEU A 303 -4.32 46.15 3.93
C LEU A 303 -2.98 46.86 3.61
N LEU A 304 -2.33 46.50 2.51
CA LEU A 304 -1.07 47.12 2.06
C LEU A 304 -1.26 48.62 1.75
N ILE A 305 -2.36 49.01 1.09
CA ILE A 305 -2.66 50.42 0.83
C ILE A 305 -2.86 51.19 2.14
N ARG A 306 -3.60 50.63 3.10
CA ARG A 306 -3.82 51.29 4.40
C ARG A 306 -2.51 51.44 5.16
N PHE A 307 -1.64 50.45 5.10
CA PHE A 307 -0.31 50.51 5.71
C PHE A 307 0.54 51.62 5.07
N LYS A 308 0.59 51.69 3.74
CA LYS A 308 1.33 52.73 3.00
C LYS A 308 0.82 54.16 3.31
N LYS A 309 -0.50 54.34 3.44
CA LYS A 309 -1.10 55.63 3.81
C LYS A 309 -0.77 56.05 5.25
N ARG A 310 -0.63 55.09 6.17
CA ARG A 310 -0.24 55.37 7.56
C ARG A 310 1.20 55.86 7.66
N PHE A 311 2.13 55.23 6.94
CA PHE A 311 3.54 55.66 6.90
C PHE A 311 3.76 57.02 6.22
N LYS A 312 2.95 57.38 5.21
CA LYS A 312 3.07 58.68 4.54
C LYS A 312 2.57 59.86 5.39
N ASN A 313 1.76 59.60 6.43
CA ASN A 313 1.25 60.64 7.33
C ASN A 313 2.10 60.79 8.61
N GLU A 314 3.15 59.99 8.79
CA GLU A 314 4.08 60.06 9.92
C GLU A 314 5.49 60.58 9.50
N LEU A 315 5.64 61.04 8.26
CA LEU A 315 6.76 61.87 7.75
C LEU A 315 6.26 63.29 7.49
#